data_AF-Q4SUD8-F1
#
_entry.id   AF-Q4SUD8-F1
#
_cell.length_a   1.000
_cell.length_b   1.000
_cell.length_c   1.000
_cell.angle_alpha   90.00
_cell.angle_beta   90.00
_cell.angle_gamma   90.00
#
_symmetry.space_group_name_H-M   'P 1'
#
loop_
_entity.id
_entity.type
_entity.pdbx_description
1 polymer ?
#
loop_
_entity_poly.entity_id
_entity_poly.type
_entity_poly.pdbx_seq_one_letter_code
_entity_poly.pdbx_strand_id
1 'polypeptide(L)'
;RLGLCFNQIKTVENGSFSSISNIREINLEHNRLKRVPPGLDHLSYLQVIFLHGNKISKVGVNDFCPINPSTKKTRYSIISLFGNPVKYWEVNPVTFRCVTGRRSIHLGNFK
;
A
#
# COMPACT_ATOMS: atom_id res chain seq x y z
N ARG A 1 11.76 4.04 -8.69
CA ARG A 1 10.29 4.07 -8.90
C ARG A 1 9.92 2.85 -9.71
N LEU A 2 8.81 2.19 -9.41
CA LEU A 2 8.31 1.03 -10.15
C LEU A 2 6.91 1.37 -10.70
N GLY A 3 6.79 1.45 -12.03
CA GLY A 3 5.55 1.79 -12.71
C GLY A 3 4.88 0.56 -13.32
N LEU A 4 3.75 0.13 -12.77
CA LEU A 4 2.97 -1.02 -13.23
C LEU A 4 1.46 -0.70 -13.31
N CYS A 5 1.12 0.59 -13.34
CA CYS A 5 -0.24 1.10 -13.44
C CYS A 5 -0.92 0.68 -14.75
N PHE A 6 -2.26 0.61 -14.76
CA PHE A 6 -3.08 0.28 -15.95
C PHE A 6 -2.73 -1.06 -16.61
N ASN A 7 -2.49 -2.08 -15.78
CA ASN A 7 -2.25 -3.44 -16.25
C ASN A 7 -3.38 -4.39 -15.79
N GLN A 8 -3.19 -5.69 -16.01
CA GLN A 8 -4.14 -6.74 -15.61
C GLN A 8 -3.62 -7.57 -14.43
N ILE A 9 -2.73 -7.02 -13.60
CA ILE A 9 -2.07 -7.72 -12.51
C ILE A 9 -3.11 -8.14 -11.48
N LYS A 10 -3.21 -9.45 -11.23
CA LYS A 10 -4.15 -10.04 -10.26
C LYS A 10 -3.48 -10.35 -8.93
N THR A 11 -2.18 -10.64 -8.97
CA THR A 11 -1.39 -11.14 -7.84
C THR A 11 0.01 -10.54 -7.88
N VAL A 12 0.55 -10.27 -6.69
CA VAL A 12 1.98 -10.03 -6.46
C VAL A 12 2.42 -11.11 -5.49
N GLU A 13 3.46 -11.84 -5.84
CA GLU A 13 3.94 -12.97 -5.05
C GLU A 13 4.76 -12.49 -3.86
N ASN A 14 4.86 -13.33 -2.83
CA ASN A 14 5.71 -13.01 -1.70
C ASN A 14 7.18 -12.90 -2.17
N GLY A 15 7.89 -11.89 -1.70
CA GLY A 15 9.27 -11.65 -2.11
C GLY A 15 9.44 -10.97 -3.48
N SER A 16 8.37 -10.67 -4.24
CA SER A 16 8.49 -9.93 -5.52
C SER A 16 9.18 -8.57 -5.40
N PHE A 17 9.16 -7.95 -4.20
CA PHE A 17 9.83 -6.68 -3.95
C PHE A 17 11.17 -6.80 -3.21
N SER A 18 11.65 -8.02 -2.94
CA SER A 18 12.85 -8.26 -2.12
C SER A 18 14.13 -7.66 -2.73
N SER A 19 14.24 -7.65 -4.05
CA SER A 19 15.40 -7.14 -4.79
C SER A 19 15.39 -5.61 -4.99
N ILE A 20 14.28 -4.93 -4.71
CA ILE A 20 14.11 -3.48 -4.91
C ILE A 20 14.04 -2.72 -3.58
N SER A 21 14.91 -3.04 -2.64
CA SER A 21 14.91 -2.51 -1.27
C SER A 21 14.98 -0.98 -1.15
N ASN A 22 15.61 -0.30 -2.13
CA ASN A 22 15.77 1.16 -2.17
C ASN A 22 14.61 1.90 -2.88
N ILE A 23 13.52 1.20 -3.22
CA ILE A 23 12.38 1.79 -3.93
C ILE A 23 11.66 2.83 -3.06
N ARG A 24 11.32 3.99 -3.65
CA ARG A 24 10.59 5.08 -2.97
C ARG A 24 9.14 5.22 -3.39
N GLU A 25 8.79 4.71 -4.57
CA GLU A 25 7.46 4.83 -5.16
C GLU A 25 7.12 3.58 -5.98
N ILE A 26 5.91 3.05 -5.76
CA ILE A 26 5.31 1.93 -6.49
C ILE A 26 3.92 2.33 -6.97
N ASN A 27 3.69 2.19 -8.28
CA ASN A 27 2.42 2.49 -8.95
C ASN A 27 1.77 1.19 -9.41
N LEU A 28 0.68 0.80 -8.75
CA LEU A 28 -0.09 -0.42 -9.03
C LEU A 28 -1.58 -0.11 -9.19
N GLU A 29 -1.94 1.15 -9.38
CA GLU A 29 -3.30 1.59 -9.64
C GLU A 29 -3.86 1.02 -10.94
N HIS A 30 -5.20 0.96 -11.03
CA HIS A 30 -5.90 0.45 -12.21
C HIS A 30 -5.44 -0.95 -12.63
N ASN A 31 -5.37 -1.86 -11.65
CA ASN A 31 -5.08 -3.28 -11.83
C ASN A 31 -6.24 -4.14 -11.29
N ARG A 32 -6.01 -5.43 -11.03
CA ARG A 32 -7.01 -6.39 -10.55
C ARG A 32 -6.61 -7.03 -9.21
N LEU A 33 -5.78 -6.34 -8.42
CA LEU A 33 -5.29 -6.83 -7.13
C LEU A 33 -6.44 -7.01 -6.15
N LYS A 34 -6.52 -8.18 -5.52
CA LYS A 34 -7.56 -8.50 -4.52
C LYS A 34 -7.16 -8.20 -3.07
N ARG A 35 -5.87 -7.92 -2.84
CA ARG A 35 -5.26 -7.68 -1.53
C ARG A 35 -4.10 -6.70 -1.70
N VAL A 36 -3.69 -6.07 -0.61
CA VAL A 36 -2.45 -5.29 -0.59
C VAL A 36 -1.27 -6.24 -0.91
N PRO A 37 -0.35 -5.86 -1.80
CA PRO A 37 0.82 -6.67 -2.11
C PRO A 37 1.65 -7.01 -0.86
N PRO A 38 2.12 -8.26 -0.69
CA PRO A 38 2.94 -8.64 0.44
C PRO A 38 4.32 -7.96 0.38
N GLY A 39 4.92 -7.72 1.55
CA GLY A 39 6.30 -7.22 1.68
C GLY A 39 6.47 -5.70 1.65
N LEU A 40 5.39 -4.91 1.51
CA LEU A 40 5.47 -3.43 1.57
C LEU A 40 5.95 -2.91 2.94
N ASP A 41 5.63 -3.63 4.01
CA ASP A 41 6.10 -3.38 5.36
C ASP A 41 7.62 -3.51 5.51
N HIS A 42 8.26 -4.33 4.67
CA HIS A 42 9.72 -4.55 4.64
C HIS A 42 10.47 -3.53 3.78
N LEU A 43 9.79 -2.75 2.93
CA LEU A 43 10.42 -1.72 2.10
C LEU A 43 10.71 -0.46 2.93
N SER A 44 11.92 -0.38 3.49
CA SER A 44 12.34 0.69 4.41
C SER A 44 12.28 2.09 3.80
N TYR A 45 12.44 2.24 2.48
CA TYR A 45 12.48 3.56 1.81
C TYR A 45 11.21 3.91 1.03
N LEU A 46 10.21 3.03 1.02
CA LEU A 46 8.97 3.27 0.27
C LEU A 46 8.14 4.37 0.94
N GLN A 47 7.83 5.43 0.18
CA GLN A 47 7.10 6.60 0.66
C GLN A 47 5.74 6.78 -0.03
N VAL A 48 5.63 6.34 -1.28
CA VAL A 48 4.44 6.53 -2.11
C VAL A 48 3.97 5.17 -2.65
N ILE A 49 2.70 4.86 -2.44
CA ILE A 49 2.07 3.70 -3.05
C ILE A 49 0.67 4.01 -3.56
N PHE A 50 0.47 3.76 -4.85
CA PHE A 50 -0.82 3.87 -5.50
C PHE A 50 -1.43 2.48 -5.71
N LEU A 51 -2.56 2.22 -5.06
CA LEU A 51 -3.34 0.99 -5.18
C LEU A 51 -4.80 1.27 -5.57
N HIS A 52 -5.15 2.51 -5.90
CA HIS A 52 -6.53 2.85 -6.27
C HIS A 52 -6.99 2.15 -7.55
N GLY A 53 -8.31 2.00 -7.70
CA GLY A 53 -8.88 1.34 -8.88
C GLY A 53 -8.52 -0.14 -9.00
N ASN A 54 -8.32 -0.83 -7.87
CA ASN A 54 -8.12 -2.27 -7.80
C ASN A 54 -9.36 -2.99 -7.24
N LYS A 55 -9.21 -4.25 -6.82
CA LYS A 55 -10.26 -5.09 -6.23
C LYS A 55 -9.94 -5.47 -4.78
N ILE A 56 -9.19 -4.62 -4.06
CA ILE A 56 -8.78 -4.87 -2.67
C ILE A 56 -10.00 -4.77 -1.75
N SER A 57 -10.40 -5.89 -1.14
CA SER A 57 -11.56 -5.94 -0.25
C SER A 57 -11.22 -5.91 1.22
N LYS A 58 -9.97 -6.19 1.59
CA LYS A 58 -9.49 -6.21 2.98
C LYS A 58 -8.08 -5.65 3.06
N VAL A 59 -7.78 -5.00 4.17
CA VAL A 59 -6.45 -4.49 4.52
C VAL A 59 -6.13 -4.96 5.93
N GLY A 60 -5.02 -5.68 6.08
CA GLY A 60 -4.49 -6.15 7.34
C GLY A 60 -3.72 -5.07 8.10
N VAL A 61 -3.66 -5.20 9.43
CA VAL A 61 -2.98 -4.25 10.34
C VAL A 61 -1.49 -4.05 10.05
N ASN A 62 -0.86 -4.96 9.30
CA ASN A 62 0.56 -4.94 8.98
C ASN A 62 0.86 -4.89 7.48
N ASP A 63 -0.17 -4.67 6.64
CA ASP A 63 0.01 -4.67 5.19
C ASP A 63 0.93 -3.54 4.70
N PHE A 64 0.99 -2.43 5.43
CA PHE A 64 1.83 -1.28 5.09
C PHE A 64 2.99 -1.05 6.06
N CYS A 65 2.76 -1.31 7.36
CA CYS A 65 3.67 -0.93 8.44
C CYS A 65 4.22 -2.16 9.16
N PRO A 66 5.52 -2.17 9.53
CA PRO A 66 6.16 -3.30 10.18
C PRO A 66 5.59 -3.52 11.58
N ILE A 67 5.51 -4.79 11.99
CA ILE A 67 5.04 -5.18 13.33
C ILE A 67 5.99 -4.64 14.39
N ASN A 68 7.30 -4.74 14.15
CA ASN A 68 8.32 -4.32 15.08
C ASN A 68 8.55 -2.80 14.97
N PRO A 69 8.30 -2.02 16.04
CA PRO A 69 8.54 -0.57 16.05
C PRO A 69 10.02 -0.19 15.83
N SER A 70 10.95 -1.10 16.15
CA SER A 70 12.39 -0.89 15.97
C SER A 70 12.83 -1.00 14.50
N THR A 71 11.99 -1.51 13.61
CA THR A 71 12.28 -1.58 12.18
C THR A 71 12.30 -0.17 11.59
N LYS A 72 13.47 0.26 11.10
CA LYS A 72 13.62 1.54 10.41
C LYS A 72 12.83 1.53 9.10
N LYS A 73 11.75 2.31 9.06
CA LYS A 73 10.92 2.55 7.87
C LYS A 73 10.61 4.03 7.73
N THR A 74 10.84 4.57 6.54
CA THR A 74 10.41 5.91 6.17
C THR A 74 8.89 5.97 6.16
N ARG A 75 8.32 7.05 6.72
CA ARG A 75 6.88 7.23 6.75
C ARG A 75 6.32 7.42 5.35
N TYR A 76 5.17 6.81 5.08
CA TYR A 76 4.46 7.06 3.82
C TYR A 76 3.95 8.49 3.76
N SER A 77 4.25 9.18 2.67
CA SER A 77 3.63 10.46 2.33
C SER A 77 2.28 10.24 1.66
N ILE A 78 2.12 9.16 0.88
CA ILE A 78 0.90 8.83 0.13
C ILE A 78 0.66 7.31 0.13
N ILE A 79 -0.55 6.92 0.56
CA ILE A 79 -1.16 5.60 0.36
C ILE A 79 -2.53 5.83 -0.27
N SER A 80 -2.72 5.34 -1.49
CA SER A 80 -3.98 5.51 -2.20
C SER A 80 -4.73 4.19 -2.33
N LEU A 81 -5.95 4.14 -1.80
CA LEU A 81 -6.82 2.96 -1.77
C LEU A 81 -8.23 3.25 -2.30
N PHE A 82 -8.55 4.48 -2.74
CA PHE A 82 -9.85 4.82 -3.31
C PHE A 82 -10.21 3.93 -4.51
N GLY A 83 -11.50 3.80 -4.81
CA GLY A 83 -11.96 2.93 -5.90
C GLY A 83 -11.68 1.43 -5.70
N ASN A 84 -11.43 1.01 -4.46
CA ASN A 84 -11.38 -0.40 -4.06
C ASN A 84 -12.65 -0.80 -3.27
N PRO A 85 -13.03 -2.08 -3.25
CA PRO A 85 -14.16 -2.58 -2.45
C PRO A 85 -14.01 -2.39 -0.93
N VAL A 86 -12.77 -2.31 -0.41
CA VAL A 86 -12.49 -2.11 1.02
C VAL A 86 -13.22 -0.89 1.56
N LYS A 87 -13.93 -1.06 2.66
CA LYS A 87 -14.65 0.02 3.32
C LYS A 87 -13.75 0.70 4.33
N TYR A 88 -13.75 2.04 4.36
CA TYR A 88 -12.85 2.77 5.27
C TYR A 88 -13.14 2.46 6.75
N TRP A 89 -14.40 2.18 7.11
CA TRP A 89 -14.80 1.84 8.48
C TRP A 89 -14.40 0.42 8.91
N GLU A 90 -13.98 -0.45 7.97
CA GLU A 90 -13.47 -1.79 8.27
C GLU A 90 -11.95 -1.80 8.49
N VAL A 91 -11.25 -0.72 8.13
CA VAL A 91 -9.79 -0.64 8.26
C VAL A 91 -9.42 -0.16 9.66
N ASN A 92 -8.68 -1.00 10.39
CA ASN A 92 -8.17 -0.62 11.71
C ASN A 92 -7.20 0.58 11.56
N PRO A 93 -7.37 1.69 12.32
CA PRO A 93 -6.48 2.86 12.23
C PRO A 93 -4.99 2.56 12.43
N VAL A 94 -4.64 1.54 13.23
CA VAL A 94 -3.24 1.11 13.48
C VAL A 94 -2.54 0.62 12.21
N THR A 95 -3.30 0.21 11.20
CA THR A 95 -2.82 -0.15 9.85
C THR A 95 -1.92 0.94 9.26
N PHE A 96 -2.20 2.21 9.56
CA PHE A 96 -1.49 3.36 8.99
C PHE A 96 -0.56 4.06 9.99
N ARG A 97 -0.10 3.37 11.04
CA ARG A 97 0.78 3.94 12.09
C ARG A 97 2.10 4.55 11.57
N CYS A 98 2.51 4.21 10.35
CA CYS A 98 3.74 4.66 9.71
C CYS A 98 3.50 5.66 8.56
N VAL A 99 2.43 6.47 8.60
CA VAL A 99 2.21 7.57 7.64
C VAL A 99 2.65 8.93 8.22
N THR A 100 2.91 9.91 7.35
CA THR A 100 3.30 11.27 7.78
C THR A 100 2.14 12.07 8.39
N GLY A 101 0.89 11.74 8.04
CA GLY A 101 -0.29 12.32 8.65
C GLY A 101 -1.58 11.77 8.03
N ARG A 102 -2.74 12.21 8.54
CA ARG A 102 -4.06 11.73 8.07
C ARG A 102 -4.27 11.97 6.57
N ARG A 103 -3.75 13.09 6.04
CA ARG A 103 -3.85 13.45 4.60
C ARG A 103 -3.06 12.51 3.69
N SER A 104 -2.16 11.69 4.23
CA SER A 104 -1.40 10.71 3.44
C SER A 104 -2.25 9.53 2.99
N ILE A 105 -3.44 9.33 3.56
CA ILE A 105 -4.27 8.15 3.32
C ILE A 105 -5.48 8.57 2.47
N HIS A 106 -5.53 8.13 1.23
CA HIS A 106 -6.65 8.40 0.33
C HIS A 106 -7.58 7.18 0.28
N LEU A 107 -8.60 7.15 1.14
CA LEU A 107 -9.65 6.12 1.20
C LEU A 107 -11.01 6.68 0.74
N GLY A 108 -11.90 5.83 0.25
CA GLY A 108 -13.27 6.20 -0.14
C GLY A 108 -13.41 6.66 -1.58
N ASN A 109 -14.54 7.28 -1.93
CA ASN A 109 -14.74 7.94 -3.23
C ASN A 109 -14.38 9.42 -3.07
N PHE A 110 -13.11 9.78 -3.27
CA PHE A 110 -12.78 11.17 -3.53
C PHE A 110 -13.32 11.50 -4.93
N LYS A 111 -14.49 12.14 -4.97
CA LYS A 111 -14.86 13.00 -6.09
C LYS A 111 -14.10 14.32 -5.93
#